data_AF-X1V5C1-F1
#
_entry.id   AF-X1V5C1-F1
#
_cell.length_a   1.000
_cell.length_b   1.000
_cell.length_c   1.000
_cell.angle_alpha   90.00
_cell.angle_beta   90.00
_cell.angle_gamma   90.00
#
_symmetry.space_group_name_H-M   'P 1'
#
loop_
_entity.id
_entity.type
_entity.pdbx_description
1 polymer ?
#
loop_
_entity_poly.entity_id
_entity_poly.type
_entity_poly.pdbx_seq_one_letter_code
_entity_poly.pdbx_strand_id
1 'polypeptide(L)'
;IDEGYIGGVEEGILDFFPDKSFENVDEKKESMTLELLLTMSSGLYVEDSYRYDFRGLGEMRAAGDWVNHVLSLPMLHEPGTYFEYSNGVSYVLSEILQRKTGMTLMRFAEDRLFGPLGISDVDWFMNHLGVNLGWDGINGRDRTPMAGLVRYLGSCCWT
;
A
#
# COMPACT_ATOMS: atom_id res chain seq x y z
N ILE A 1 -0.50 -11.96 8.10
CA ILE A 1 -0.82 -13.35 7.67
C ILE A 1 -0.59 -14.30 8.84
N ASP A 2 0.62 -14.34 9.40
CA ASP A 2 0.94 -15.21 10.55
C ASP A 2 0.03 -15.03 11.76
N GLU A 3 -0.41 -13.80 12.04
CA GLU A 3 -1.35 -13.48 13.12
C GLU A 3 -2.84 -13.66 12.74
N GLY A 4 -3.13 -14.15 11.53
CA GLY A 4 -4.49 -14.46 11.09
C GLY A 4 -5.36 -13.26 10.67
N TYR A 5 -4.86 -12.02 10.71
CA TYR A 5 -5.60 -10.85 10.23
C TYR A 5 -5.94 -10.89 8.74
N ILE A 6 -5.09 -11.51 7.94
CA ILE A 6 -5.20 -11.69 6.49
C ILE A 6 -4.97 -13.19 6.27
N GLY A 7 -5.89 -13.85 5.58
CA GLY A 7 -5.87 -15.28 5.30
C GLY A 7 -4.78 -15.68 4.32
N GLY A 8 -4.40 -14.81 3.39
CA GLY A 8 -3.27 -15.06 2.49
C GLY A 8 -3.02 -13.96 1.46
N VAL A 9 -1.93 -14.10 0.70
CA VAL A 9 -1.61 -13.16 -0.39
C VAL A 9 -2.50 -13.35 -1.63
N GLU A 10 -3.21 -14.47 -1.72
CA GLU A 10 -4.14 -14.78 -2.81
C GLU A 10 -5.52 -14.13 -2.65
N GLU A 11 -5.78 -13.45 -1.53
CA GLU A 11 -7.06 -12.77 -1.31
C GLU A 11 -7.26 -11.66 -2.34
N GLY A 12 -8.47 -11.59 -2.90
CA GLY A 12 -8.85 -10.59 -3.89
C GLY A 12 -8.86 -9.19 -3.28
N ILE A 13 -8.31 -8.21 -4.01
CA ILE A 13 -8.16 -6.85 -3.49
C ILE A 13 -9.50 -6.18 -3.18
N LEU A 14 -10.50 -6.45 -4.01
CA LEU A 14 -11.83 -5.84 -3.86
C LEU A 14 -12.55 -6.37 -2.62
N ASP A 15 -12.24 -7.59 -2.17
CA ASP A 15 -12.89 -8.23 -1.01
C ASP A 15 -12.53 -7.54 0.32
N PHE A 16 -11.44 -6.79 0.36
CA PHE A 16 -11.06 -6.00 1.53
C PHE A 16 -11.93 -4.75 1.73
N PHE A 17 -12.74 -4.38 0.74
CA PHE A 17 -13.54 -3.16 0.71
C PHE A 17 -15.02 -3.42 0.35
N PRO A 18 -15.74 -4.27 1.12
CA PRO A 18 -17.12 -4.66 0.81
C PRO A 18 -18.14 -3.50 0.88
N ASP A 19 -17.74 -2.37 1.47
CA ASP A 19 -18.49 -1.12 1.62
C ASP A 19 -18.23 -0.10 0.50
N LYS A 20 -17.33 -0.41 -0.45
CA LYS A 20 -17.00 0.48 -1.57
C LYS A 20 -17.47 -0.11 -2.90
N SER A 21 -17.76 0.79 -3.84
CA SER A 21 -18.02 0.47 -5.25
C SER A 21 -16.94 1.13 -6.11
N PHE A 22 -16.40 0.39 -7.07
CA PHE A 22 -15.30 0.85 -7.93
C PHE A 22 -15.75 1.00 -9.38
N GLU A 23 -15.12 1.92 -10.10
CA GLU A 23 -15.29 2.03 -11.55
C GLU A 23 -14.31 1.10 -12.30
N ASN A 24 -14.58 0.87 -13.59
CA ASN A 24 -13.72 0.07 -14.47
C ASN A 24 -13.44 -1.34 -13.91
N VAL A 25 -14.45 -1.99 -13.32
CA VAL A 25 -14.35 -3.37 -12.84
C VAL A 25 -14.56 -4.32 -14.02
N ASP A 26 -13.45 -4.85 -14.52
CA ASP A 26 -13.39 -5.92 -15.51
C ASP A 26 -12.78 -7.19 -14.89
N GLU A 27 -12.78 -8.29 -15.66
CA GLU A 27 -12.25 -9.58 -15.20
C GLU A 27 -10.78 -9.48 -14.71
N LYS A 28 -9.99 -8.59 -15.31
CA LYS A 28 -8.59 -8.37 -14.91
C LYS A 28 -8.53 -7.73 -13.53
N LYS A 29 -9.32 -6.69 -13.29
CA LYS A 29 -9.40 -6.04 -11.97
C LYS A 29 -9.92 -7.00 -10.90
N GLU A 30 -10.92 -7.81 -11.23
CA GLU A 30 -11.44 -8.83 -10.30
C GLU A 30 -10.38 -9.90 -9.96
N SER A 31 -9.46 -10.18 -10.87
CA SER A 31 -8.35 -11.12 -10.62
C SER A 31 -7.18 -10.56 -9.80
N MET A 32 -7.20 -9.28 -9.44
CA MET A 32 -6.13 -8.68 -8.64
C MET A 32 -6.13 -9.24 -7.21
N THR A 33 -4.97 -9.71 -6.76
CA THR A 33 -4.75 -10.24 -5.42
C THR A 33 -3.82 -9.36 -4.59
N LEU A 34 -3.75 -9.62 -3.28
CA LEU A 34 -2.81 -8.95 -2.38
C LEU A 34 -1.35 -9.12 -2.80
N GLU A 35 -0.97 -10.29 -3.31
CA GLU A 35 0.38 -10.55 -3.84
C GLU A 35 0.74 -9.54 -4.93
N LEU A 36 -0.16 -9.32 -5.88
CA LEU A 36 0.08 -8.46 -7.04
C LEU A 36 0.30 -6.99 -6.66
N LEU A 37 -0.29 -6.54 -5.54
CA LEU A 37 0.02 -5.22 -4.99
C LEU A 37 1.38 -5.21 -4.29
N LEU A 38 1.69 -6.25 -3.51
CA LEU A 38 2.98 -6.39 -2.82
C LEU A 38 4.17 -6.45 -3.81
N THR A 39 3.96 -7.02 -4.99
CA THR A 39 4.97 -7.12 -6.05
C THR A 39 4.93 -5.96 -7.04
N MET A 40 4.08 -4.95 -6.82
CA MET A 40 3.90 -3.78 -7.72
C MET A 40 3.59 -4.19 -9.17
N SER A 41 2.77 -5.22 -9.33
CA SER A 41 2.35 -5.76 -10.62
C SER A 41 0.82 -5.81 -10.73
N SER A 42 0.14 -4.78 -10.24
CA SER A 42 -1.31 -4.68 -10.25
C SER A 42 -1.90 -4.61 -11.67
N GLY A 43 -1.17 -3.98 -12.61
CA GLY A 43 -1.65 -3.71 -13.97
C GLY A 43 -2.53 -2.46 -14.10
N LEU A 44 -2.73 -1.70 -13.01
CA LEU A 44 -3.50 -0.45 -13.00
C LEU A 44 -2.77 0.68 -13.76
N TYR A 45 -3.53 1.54 -14.43
CA TYR A 45 -3.02 2.75 -15.05
C TYR A 45 -2.75 3.86 -14.01
N VAL A 46 -1.63 3.74 -13.28
CA VAL A 46 -1.34 4.55 -12.08
C VAL A 46 -0.66 5.88 -12.35
N GLU A 47 0.42 5.89 -13.13
CA GLU A 47 1.22 7.07 -13.47
C GLU A 47 1.53 8.03 -12.29
N ASP A 48 1.81 7.46 -11.11
CA ASP A 48 1.91 8.20 -9.85
C ASP A 48 3.35 8.29 -9.30
N SER A 49 4.34 7.86 -10.07
CA SER A 49 5.76 7.85 -9.71
C SER A 49 6.53 9.03 -10.34
N TYR A 50 7.80 9.18 -9.96
CA TYR A 50 8.70 10.22 -10.49
C TYR A 50 8.77 10.23 -12.04
N ARG A 51 8.66 9.05 -12.67
CA ARG A 51 8.66 8.92 -14.14
C ARG A 51 7.54 9.73 -14.80
N TYR A 52 6.44 9.95 -14.09
CA TYR A 52 5.23 10.62 -14.56
C TYR A 52 5.02 11.96 -13.87
N ASP A 53 6.08 12.53 -13.29
CA ASP A 53 6.03 13.79 -12.53
C ASP A 53 4.96 13.76 -11.41
N PHE A 54 4.75 12.57 -10.83
CA PHE A 54 3.75 12.34 -9.77
C PHE A 54 2.32 12.75 -10.15
N ARG A 55 1.96 12.74 -11.44
CA ARG A 55 0.63 13.14 -11.90
C ARG A 55 -0.49 12.37 -11.20
N GLY A 56 -0.45 11.03 -11.27
CA GLY A 56 -1.46 10.19 -10.63
C GLY A 56 -1.49 10.34 -9.11
N LEU A 57 -0.34 10.62 -8.48
CA LEU A 57 -0.29 10.89 -7.04
C LEU A 57 -0.98 12.22 -6.70
N GLY A 58 -0.81 13.24 -7.55
CA GLY A 58 -1.51 14.52 -7.42
C GLY A 58 -3.03 14.36 -7.56
N GLU A 59 -3.47 13.58 -8.55
CA GLU A 59 -4.88 13.25 -8.77
C GLU A 59 -5.49 12.49 -7.59
N MET A 60 -4.80 11.46 -7.09
CA MET A 60 -5.20 10.73 -5.89
C MET A 60 -5.33 11.67 -4.68
N ARG A 61 -4.32 12.51 -4.43
CA ARG A 61 -4.34 13.46 -3.29
C ARG A 61 -5.47 14.47 -3.36
N ALA A 62 -5.94 14.82 -4.56
CA ALA A 62 -7.08 15.70 -4.76
C ALA A 62 -8.44 14.98 -4.60
N ALA A 63 -8.45 13.65 -4.62
CA ALA A 63 -9.65 12.86 -4.42
C ALA A 63 -10.10 12.83 -2.95
N GLY A 64 -11.41 12.72 -2.73
CA GLY A 64 -11.98 12.59 -1.37
C GLY A 64 -11.68 11.24 -0.73
N ASP A 65 -11.61 10.17 -1.54
CA ASP A 65 -11.36 8.79 -1.14
C ASP A 65 -10.25 8.19 -2.02
N TRP A 66 -9.08 7.96 -1.42
CA TRP A 66 -7.89 7.56 -2.15
C TRP A 66 -7.93 6.09 -2.60
N VAL A 67 -8.47 5.17 -1.78
CA VAL A 67 -8.66 3.78 -2.20
C VAL A 67 -9.64 3.72 -3.36
N ASN A 68 -10.76 4.46 -3.27
CA ASN A 68 -11.74 4.48 -4.34
C ASN A 68 -11.13 5.02 -5.64
N HIS A 69 -10.36 6.10 -5.58
CA HIS A 69 -9.65 6.64 -6.74
C HIS A 69 -8.72 5.60 -7.37
N VAL A 70 -7.79 5.03 -6.59
CA VAL A 70 -6.77 4.08 -7.10
C VAL A 70 -7.42 2.83 -7.68
N LEU A 71 -8.35 2.21 -6.95
CA LEU A 71 -9.01 0.98 -7.40
C LEU A 71 -10.06 1.22 -8.48
N SER A 72 -10.42 2.47 -8.79
CA SER A 72 -11.28 2.82 -9.93
C SER A 72 -10.51 3.12 -11.21
N LEU A 73 -9.18 3.23 -11.16
CA LEU A 73 -8.35 3.43 -12.36
C LEU A 73 -8.53 2.28 -13.36
N PRO A 74 -8.51 2.54 -14.68
CA PRO A 74 -8.60 1.48 -15.68
C PRO A 74 -7.36 0.56 -15.63
N MET A 75 -7.52 -0.66 -16.12
CA MET A 75 -6.41 -1.60 -16.31
C MET A 75 -5.62 -1.23 -17.56
N LEU A 76 -4.30 -1.11 -17.44
CA LEU A 76 -3.39 -0.91 -18.58
C LEU A 76 -2.75 -2.25 -19.03
N HIS A 77 -2.44 -3.11 -18.07
CA HIS A 77 -1.75 -4.38 -18.31
C HIS A 77 -2.49 -5.55 -17.65
N GLU A 78 -2.19 -6.76 -18.08
CA GLU A 78 -2.63 -7.96 -17.35
C GLU A 78 -1.96 -7.95 -15.96
N PRO A 79 -2.71 -8.22 -14.88
CA PRO A 79 -2.14 -8.34 -13.55
C PRO A 79 -1.02 -9.39 -13.53
N GLY A 80 0.08 -9.07 -12.84
CA GLY A 80 1.26 -9.94 -12.71
C GLY A 80 2.23 -9.90 -13.90
N THR A 81 1.88 -9.27 -15.02
CA THR A 81 2.73 -9.29 -16.23
C THR A 81 3.67 -8.10 -16.37
N TYR A 82 3.43 -7.01 -15.64
CA TYR A 82 4.21 -5.79 -15.73
C TYR A 82 4.46 -5.20 -14.36
N PHE A 83 5.71 -4.81 -14.10
CA PHE A 83 6.08 -4.11 -12.89
C PHE A 83 5.94 -2.60 -13.09
N GLU A 84 5.14 -1.96 -12.24
CA GLU A 84 5.02 -0.52 -12.16
C GLU A 84 4.94 -0.08 -10.70
N TYR A 85 5.99 0.62 -10.24
CA TYR A 85 6.01 1.16 -8.89
C TYR A 85 4.86 2.17 -8.71
N SER A 86 4.03 1.96 -7.69
CA SER A 86 2.90 2.84 -7.36
C SER A 86 2.81 3.21 -5.89
N ASN A 87 2.66 4.52 -5.66
CA ASN A 87 2.39 5.09 -4.35
C ASN A 87 0.94 4.80 -3.92
N GLY A 88 -0.01 4.90 -4.84
CA GLY A 88 -1.42 4.59 -4.62
C GLY A 88 -1.66 3.12 -4.26
N VAL A 89 -0.98 2.19 -4.92
CA VAL A 89 -1.02 0.76 -4.57
C VAL A 89 -0.50 0.52 -3.15
N SER A 90 0.61 1.17 -2.78
CA SER A 90 1.16 1.09 -1.42
C SER A 90 0.21 1.67 -0.37
N TYR A 91 -0.51 2.73 -0.71
CA TYR A 91 -1.55 3.30 0.14
C TYR A 91 -2.71 2.33 0.34
N VAL A 92 -3.16 1.65 -0.72
CA VAL A 92 -4.21 0.62 -0.62
C VAL A 92 -3.80 -0.47 0.37
N LEU A 93 -2.56 -0.95 0.32
CA LEU A 93 -2.03 -1.93 1.29
C LEU A 93 -2.10 -1.42 2.74
N SER A 94 -1.81 -0.14 2.95
CA SER A 94 -1.85 0.50 4.26
C SER A 94 -3.27 0.56 4.81
N GLU A 95 -4.24 0.92 3.97
CA GLU A 95 -5.64 0.93 4.35
C GLU A 95 -6.16 -0.49 4.63
N ILE A 96 -5.78 -1.49 3.83
CA ILE A 96 -6.11 -2.90 4.08
C ILE A 96 -5.64 -3.31 5.48
N LEU A 97 -4.38 -3.05 5.82
CA LEU A 97 -3.84 -3.44 7.12
C LEU A 97 -4.57 -2.75 8.26
N GLN A 98 -4.85 -1.45 8.13
CA GLN A 98 -5.58 -0.70 9.14
C GLN A 98 -7.00 -1.22 9.34
N ARG A 99 -7.71 -1.58 8.26
CA ARG A 99 -9.06 -2.15 8.32
C ARG A 99 -9.07 -3.53 8.97
N LYS A 100 -8.11 -4.40 8.62
CA LYS A 100 -8.06 -5.78 9.11
C LYS A 100 -7.58 -5.88 10.56
N THR A 101 -6.79 -4.93 11.03
CA THR A 101 -6.23 -4.93 12.38
C THR A 101 -6.97 -4.00 13.34
N GLY A 102 -7.66 -2.98 12.83
CA GLY A 102 -8.22 -1.88 13.62
C GLY A 102 -7.16 -0.93 14.21
N MET A 103 -5.89 -1.10 13.82
CA MET A 103 -4.76 -0.30 14.26
C MET A 103 -4.25 0.58 13.13
N THR A 104 -3.73 1.77 13.45
CA THR A 104 -2.98 2.54 12.44
C THR A 104 -1.74 1.76 12.01
N LEU A 105 -1.28 1.95 10.78
CA LEU A 105 -0.06 1.30 10.28
C LEU A 105 1.15 1.66 11.15
N MET A 106 1.23 2.91 11.63
CA MET A 106 2.28 3.33 12.57
C MET A 106 2.23 2.51 13.86
N ARG A 107 1.04 2.32 14.45
CA ARG A 107 0.91 1.51 15.67
C ARG A 107 1.26 0.06 15.41
N PHE A 108 0.79 -0.48 14.28
CA PHE A 108 1.09 -1.84 13.88
C PHE A 108 2.60 -2.06 13.73
N ALA A 109 3.30 -1.13 13.07
CA ALA A 109 4.75 -1.16 12.87
C ALA A 109 5.52 -0.90 14.18
N GLU A 110 5.02 -0.05 15.08
CA GLU A 110 5.60 0.15 16.41
C GLU A 110 5.62 -1.15 17.21
N ASP A 111 4.50 -1.85 17.27
CA ASP A 111 4.37 -3.09 18.05
C ASP A 111 5.21 -4.25 17.48
N ARG A 112 5.42 -4.29 16.15
CA ARG A 112 5.97 -5.48 15.46
C ARG A 112 7.32 -5.29 14.77
N LEU A 113 7.72 -4.05 14.51
CA LEU A 113 8.94 -3.74 13.77
C LEU A 113 9.83 -2.79 14.56
N PHE A 114 9.35 -1.57 14.84
CA PHE A 114 10.18 -0.54 15.47
C PHE A 114 10.50 -0.87 16.92
N GLY A 115 9.50 -1.23 17.73
CA GLY A 115 9.68 -1.59 19.13
C GLY A 115 10.66 -2.75 19.33
N PRO A 116 10.48 -3.90 18.64
CA PRO A 116 11.43 -5.02 18.71
C PRO A 116 12.85 -4.67 18.25
N LEU A 117 13.01 -3.71 17.33
CA LEU A 117 14.30 -3.21 16.87
C LEU A 117 14.89 -2.11 17.77
N GLY A 118 14.18 -1.70 18.82
CA GLY A 118 14.60 -0.59 19.69
C GLY A 118 14.56 0.77 19.01
N ILE A 119 13.79 0.91 17.93
CA ILE A 119 13.59 2.16 17.21
C ILE A 119 12.43 2.90 17.89
N SER A 120 12.72 4.06 18.47
CA SER A 120 11.74 5.00 19.03
C SER A 120 11.62 6.25 18.18
N ASP A 121 10.66 7.12 18.53
CA ASP A 121 10.53 8.48 17.97
C ASP A 121 10.37 8.52 16.44
N VAL A 122 9.58 7.58 15.95
CA VAL A 122 9.14 7.51 14.55
C VAL A 122 7.79 8.19 14.43
N ASP A 123 7.67 9.10 13.48
CA ASP A 123 6.40 9.62 13.01
C ASP A 123 6.14 9.06 11.60
N TRP A 124 4.89 8.73 11.31
CA TRP A 124 4.46 8.31 9.98
C TRP A 124 3.24 9.11 9.59
N PHE A 125 3.39 9.98 8.59
CA PHE A 125 2.31 10.86 8.16
C PHE A 125 1.04 10.11 7.78
N MET A 126 -0.10 10.73 8.07
CA MET A 126 -1.43 10.29 7.72
C MET A 126 -2.07 11.24 6.71
N ASN A 127 -2.99 10.72 5.91
CA ASN A 127 -3.88 11.56 5.11
C ASN A 127 -5.04 12.12 5.96
N HIS A 128 -5.92 12.91 5.33
CA HIS A 128 -7.12 13.47 5.98
C HIS A 128 -8.13 12.42 6.44
N LEU A 129 -7.99 11.17 6.02
CA LEU A 129 -8.84 10.03 6.39
C LEU A 129 -8.28 9.25 7.59
N GLY A 130 -7.12 9.66 8.14
CA GLY A 130 -6.50 9.00 9.29
C GLY A 130 -5.82 7.67 8.94
N VAL A 131 -5.41 7.49 7.68
CA VAL A 131 -4.63 6.33 7.22
C VAL A 131 -3.20 6.79 6.97
N ASN A 132 -2.20 6.06 7.50
CA ASN A 132 -0.80 6.36 7.21
C ASN A 132 -0.52 6.16 5.71
N LEU A 133 0.35 7.00 5.14
CA LEU A 133 0.55 7.02 3.68
C LEU A 133 1.02 5.66 3.12
N GLY A 134 1.92 4.96 3.81
CA GLY A 134 2.41 3.65 3.35
C GLY A 134 3.59 3.68 2.40
N TRP A 135 3.67 4.68 1.52
CA TRP A 135 4.77 4.81 0.55
C TRP A 135 5.87 5.79 1.00
N ASP A 136 5.55 6.74 1.88
CA ASP A 136 6.44 7.81 2.35
C ASP A 136 5.98 8.31 3.72
N GLY A 137 6.67 9.31 4.27
CA GLY A 137 6.28 10.05 5.46
C GLY A 137 6.78 9.43 6.76
N ILE A 138 7.63 8.40 6.71
CA ILE A 138 8.33 7.86 7.88
C ILE A 138 9.50 8.78 8.21
N ASN A 139 9.43 9.44 9.36
CA ASN A 139 10.49 10.29 9.89
C ASN A 139 10.92 9.80 11.27
N GLY A 140 12.19 9.47 11.43
CA GLY A 140 12.81 9.28 12.74
C GLY A 140 13.43 10.60 13.22
N ARG A 141 13.19 11.01 14.46
CA ARG A 141 13.86 12.20 15.02
C ARG A 141 15.31 11.92 15.44
N ASP A 142 15.62 10.66 15.75
CA ASP A 142 16.97 10.22 16.05
C ASP A 142 17.73 9.84 14.78
N ARG A 143 18.97 10.29 14.70
CA ARG A 143 19.90 10.21 13.57
C ARG A 143 20.35 8.79 13.21
N THR A 144 19.50 7.79 13.40
CA THR A 144 19.71 6.45 12.86
C THR A 144 19.34 6.49 11.38
N PRO A 145 20.28 6.23 10.45
CA PRO A 145 19.97 6.27 9.03
C PRO A 145 18.90 5.21 8.69
N MET A 146 17.68 5.64 8.36
CA MET A 146 16.58 4.78 7.90
C MET A 146 16.76 4.25 6.47
N ALA A 147 18.01 4.19 5.97
CA ALA A 147 18.36 3.65 4.66
C ALA A 147 18.19 2.12 4.56
N GLY A 148 17.79 1.45 5.64
CA GLY A 148 17.59 0.00 5.69
C GLY A 148 16.14 -0.48 5.52
N LEU A 149 15.13 0.37 5.69
CA LEU A 149 13.74 -0.09 5.78
C LEU A 149 13.16 -0.52 4.41
N VAL A 150 13.52 0.20 3.34
CA VAL A 150 13.17 -0.19 1.96
C VAL A 150 13.88 -1.49 1.56
N ARG A 151 15.06 -1.77 2.13
CA ARG A 151 15.74 -3.05 1.92
C ARG A 151 15.05 -4.17 2.68
N TYR A 152 14.52 -3.95 3.88
CA TYR A 152 13.85 -5.00 4.65
C TYR A 152 12.49 -5.40 4.05
N LEU A 153 11.75 -4.44 3.49
CA LEU A 153 10.47 -4.73 2.80
C LEU A 153 10.67 -5.36 1.41
N GLY A 154 11.85 -5.20 0.79
CA GLY A 154 12.20 -5.80 -0.51
C GLY A 154 13.16 -6.99 -0.46
N SER A 155 13.57 -7.47 0.72
CA SER A 155 14.57 -8.54 0.87
C SER A 155 14.07 -9.81 1.57
N CYS A 156 12.75 -10.01 1.69
CA CYS A 156 12.23 -11.37 1.81
C CYS A 156 12.35 -12.09 0.44
N CYS A 157 13.58 -12.17 -0.07
CA CYS A 157 13.94 -13.13 -1.09
C CYS A 157 13.84 -14.51 -0.46
N TRP A 158 12.93 -15.32 -1.00
CA TRP A 158 13.22 -16.66 -1.50
C TRP A 158 14.50 -17.29 -0.93
N THR A 159 14.32 -18.14 0.08
CA THR A 159 15.10 -19.37 0.29
C THR A 159 14.16 -20.46 0.76
#